data_AF-A0AAU7Q2C2-F1
#
_entry.id   AF-A0AAU7Q2C2-F1
#
_cell.length_a   1.000
_cell.length_b   1.000
_cell.length_c   1.000
_cell.angle_alpha   90.00
_cell.angle_beta   90.00
_cell.angle_gamma   90.00
#
_symmetry.space_group_name_H-M   'P 1'
#
loop_
_entity.id
_entity.type
_entity.pdbx_description
1 polymer ?
#
loop_
_entity_poly.entity_id
_entity_poly.type
_entity_poly.pdbx_seq_one_letter_code
_entity_poly.pdbx_strand_id
1 'polypeptide(L)'
;MIRKNCAATQEKVIELLTPQIRGWVYYHRGICARKAYEKVDSEIFKALWQWSKRRHPNKGLRWIKEKYFKTKEARRWCFAALTKNKGTVEWKELFQATSVPIRRHKKIQAEANPYDKEWYAYFEKRRSNNPSLYEDDKI
;
A
#
# COMPACT_ATOMS: atom_id res chain seq x y z
N MET A 1 5.84 15.44 -6.62
CA MET A 1 6.72 14.31 -7.01
C MET A 1 6.49 13.87 -8.46
N ILE A 2 5.28 13.49 -8.87
CA ILE A 2 4.97 13.11 -10.28
C ILE A 2 5.23 14.27 -11.27
N ARG A 3 4.88 15.51 -10.89
CA ARG A 3 5.17 16.72 -11.68
C ARG A 3 6.65 17.08 -11.77
N LYS A 4 7.52 16.57 -10.89
CA LYS A 4 8.98 16.78 -10.98
C LYS A 4 9.64 15.73 -11.89
N ASN A 5 9.04 14.55 -12.00
CA ASN A 5 9.50 13.44 -12.83
C ASN A 5 8.71 13.34 -14.16
N CYS A 6 8.61 14.45 -14.89
CA CYS A 6 7.85 14.51 -16.14
C CYS A 6 8.39 13.56 -17.22
N ALA A 7 9.72 13.46 -17.31
CA ALA A 7 10.42 12.67 -18.33
C ALA A 7 10.79 11.26 -17.86
N ALA A 8 10.65 10.94 -16.56
CA ALA A 8 11.06 9.65 -16.00
C ALA A 8 10.40 8.45 -16.70
N THR A 9 11.06 7.30 -16.68
CA THR A 9 10.47 6.06 -17.18
C THR A 9 9.31 5.62 -16.28
N GLN A 10 8.40 4.82 -16.85
CA GLN A 10 7.25 4.31 -16.09
C GLN A 10 7.71 3.51 -14.86
N GLU A 11 8.74 2.69 -15.03
CA GLU A 11 9.38 1.94 -13.94
C GLU A 11 9.86 2.89 -12.84
N LYS A 12 10.60 3.95 -13.19
CA LYS A 12 11.14 4.87 -12.19
C LYS A 12 10.05 5.57 -11.40
N VAL A 13 8.93 5.90 -12.04
CA VAL A 13 7.75 6.47 -11.35
C VAL A 13 7.19 5.48 -10.33
N ILE A 14 7.08 4.20 -10.69
CA ILE A 14 6.62 3.14 -9.79
C ILE A 14 7.59 2.98 -8.60
N GLU A 15 8.88 2.91 -8.87
CA GLU A 15 9.92 2.76 -7.83
C GLU A 15 9.95 3.91 -6.83
N LEU A 16 9.71 5.14 -7.30
CA LEU A 16 9.70 6.30 -6.42
C LEU A 16 8.43 6.41 -5.58
N LEU A 17 7.27 6.07 -6.15
CA LEU A 17 5.99 6.22 -5.48
C LEU A 17 5.68 5.07 -4.53
N THR A 18 5.99 3.83 -4.92
CA THR A 18 5.61 2.64 -4.15
C THR A 18 6.10 2.70 -2.69
N PRO A 19 7.38 2.99 -2.38
CA PRO A 19 7.85 3.07 -0.99
C PRO A 19 7.17 4.18 -0.18
N GLN A 20 6.86 5.32 -0.80
CA GLN A 20 6.24 6.46 -0.15
C GLN A 20 4.79 6.16 0.24
N ILE A 21 4.01 5.62 -0.71
CA ILE A 21 2.63 5.19 -0.46
C ILE A 21 2.64 4.08 0.59
N ARG A 22 3.53 3.09 0.42
CA ARG A 22 3.68 1.98 1.35
C ARG A 22 3.94 2.49 2.77
N GLY A 23 4.96 3.31 2.98
CA GLY A 23 5.29 3.86 4.30
C GLY A 23 4.11 4.56 4.97
N TRP A 24 3.44 5.46 4.23
CA TRP A 24 2.29 6.19 4.73
C TRP A 24 1.11 5.27 5.12
N VAL A 25 0.80 4.29 4.28
CA VAL A 25 -0.29 3.34 4.52
C VAL A 25 0.00 2.42 5.70
N TYR A 26 1.23 1.92 5.83
CA TYR A 26 1.61 1.09 6.96
C TYR A 26 1.58 1.88 8.28
N TYR A 27 1.98 3.15 8.25
CA TYR A 27 1.88 4.04 9.41
C TYR A 27 0.42 4.27 9.84
N HIS A 28 -0.48 4.52 8.90
CA HIS A 28 -1.90 4.77 9.19
C HIS A 28 -2.79 3.52 9.25
N ARG A 29 -2.25 2.31 9.12
CA ARG A 29 -3.06 1.07 9.12
C ARG A 29 -3.84 0.84 10.43
N GLY A 30 -3.39 1.46 11.52
CA GLY A 30 -3.99 1.36 12.85
C GLY A 30 -5.28 2.16 13.03
N ILE A 31 -5.50 3.17 12.18
CA ILE A 31 -6.65 4.09 12.26
C ILE A 31 -7.72 3.74 11.22
N CYS A 32 -8.94 4.26 11.40
CA CYS A 32 -10.04 4.09 10.45
C CYS A 32 -9.83 4.93 9.16
N ALA A 33 -8.83 4.59 8.35
CA ALA A 33 -8.37 5.38 7.21
C ALA A 33 -8.85 4.90 5.83
N ARG A 34 -9.86 4.02 5.74
CA ARG A 34 -10.25 3.41 4.44
C ARG A 34 -10.64 4.44 3.39
N LYS A 35 -11.52 5.38 3.75
CA LYS A 35 -11.93 6.49 2.87
C LYS A 35 -10.73 7.37 2.45
N ALA A 36 -9.75 7.54 3.34
CA ALA A 36 -8.54 8.28 3.02
C ALA A 36 -7.67 7.53 2.00
N TYR A 37 -7.55 6.21 2.12
CA TYR A 37 -6.82 5.37 1.16
C TYR A 37 -7.45 5.44 -0.23
N GLU A 38 -8.78 5.31 -0.31
CA GLU A 38 -9.53 5.44 -1.57
C GLU A 38 -9.32 6.81 -2.22
N LYS A 39 -9.36 7.88 -1.42
CA LYS A 39 -9.10 9.24 -1.91
C LYS A 39 -7.66 9.38 -2.43
N VAL A 40 -6.68 8.87 -1.70
CA VAL A 40 -5.26 8.92 -2.10
C VAL A 40 -5.04 8.15 -3.39
N ASP A 41 -5.57 6.93 -3.51
CA ASP A 41 -5.47 6.12 -4.73
C ASP A 41 -6.13 6.83 -5.93
N SER A 42 -7.28 7.49 -5.72
CA SER A 42 -7.96 8.28 -6.76
C SER A 42 -7.13 9.47 -7.24
N GLU A 43 -6.56 10.25 -6.32
CA GLU A 43 -5.74 11.41 -6.68
C GLU A 43 -4.43 11.01 -7.36
N ILE A 44 -3.80 9.93 -6.90
CA ILE A 44 -2.62 9.35 -7.55
C ILE A 44 -2.97 8.88 -8.97
N PHE A 45 -4.11 8.21 -9.14
CA PHE A 45 -4.59 7.79 -10.46
C PHE A 45 -4.78 8.98 -11.40
N LYS A 46 -5.47 10.04 -10.97
CA LYS A 46 -5.66 11.25 -11.78
C LYS A 46 -4.33 11.86 -12.21
N ALA A 47 -3.38 11.96 -11.28
CA ALA A 47 -2.04 12.48 -11.57
C ALA A 47 -1.28 11.62 -12.58
N LEU A 48 -1.34 10.29 -12.45
CA LEU A 48 -0.71 9.35 -13.38
C LEU A 48 -1.39 9.34 -14.74
N TRP A 49 -2.71 9.49 -14.80
CA TRP A 49 -3.45 9.62 -16.04
C TRP A 49 -3.03 10.87 -16.82
N GLN A 50 -2.99 12.02 -16.15
CA GLN A 50 -2.50 13.27 -16.74
C GLN A 50 -1.03 13.15 -17.19
N TRP A 51 -0.18 12.53 -16.36
CA TRP A 51 1.22 12.28 -16.70
C TRP A 51 1.35 11.41 -17.96
N SER A 52 0.55 10.35 -18.07
CA SER A 52 0.53 9.43 -19.21
C SER A 52 0.04 10.12 -20.49
N LYS A 53 -1.02 10.93 -20.39
CA LYS A 53 -1.55 11.75 -21.50
C LYS A 53 -0.51 12.73 -22.03
N ARG A 54 0.15 13.48 -21.15
CA ARG A 54 1.13 14.49 -21.54
C ARG A 54 2.32 13.90 -22.30
N ARG A 55 2.71 12.65 -22.00
CA ARG A 55 3.82 11.97 -22.70
C ARG A 55 3.50 11.57 -24.13
N HIS A 56 2.22 11.47 -24.49
CA HIS A 56 1.79 10.98 -25.80
C HIS A 56 0.65 11.86 -26.35
N PRO A 57 0.93 13.12 -26.71
CA PRO A 57 -0.10 14.04 -27.21
C PRO A 57 -0.78 13.54 -28.49
N ASN A 58 -0.05 12.77 -29.31
CA ASN A 58 -0.52 12.28 -30.61
C ASN A 58 -1.11 10.86 -30.56
N LYS A 59 -1.30 10.27 -29.37
CA LYS A 59 -1.86 8.91 -29.22
C LYS A 59 -3.24 8.96 -28.59
N GLY A 60 -4.13 8.10 -29.07
CA GLY A 60 -5.49 7.99 -28.54
C GLY A 60 -5.53 7.49 -27.10
N LEU A 61 -6.58 7.87 -26.38
CA LEU A 61 -6.75 7.53 -24.95
C LEU A 61 -6.76 6.02 -24.69
N ARG A 62 -7.31 5.23 -25.61
CA ARG A 62 -7.33 3.77 -25.53
C ARG A 62 -5.91 3.20 -25.52
N TRP A 63 -5.05 3.67 -26.42
CA TRP A 63 -3.66 3.25 -26.49
C TRP A 63 -2.89 3.64 -25.22
N ILE A 64 -3.16 4.83 -24.65
CA ILE A 64 -2.52 5.28 -23.40
C ILE A 64 -2.93 4.37 -22.24
N LYS A 65 -4.23 4.05 -22.15
CA LYS A 65 -4.73 3.07 -21.17
C LYS A 65 -4.00 1.74 -21.34
N GLU A 66 -4.02 1.16 -22.53
CA GLU A 66 -3.42 -0.15 -22.81
C GLU A 66 -1.91 -0.17 -22.55
N LYS A 67 -1.20 0.94 -22.80
CA LYS A 67 0.24 1.05 -22.55
C LYS A 67 0.58 1.06 -21.06
N TYR A 68 -0.06 1.95 -20.30
CA TYR A 68 0.34 2.27 -18.92
C TYR A 68 -0.45 1.51 -17.85
N PHE A 69 -1.69 1.14 -18.15
CA PHE A 69 -2.64 0.60 -17.20
C PHE A 69 -3.06 -0.81 -17.61
N LYS A 70 -2.69 -1.78 -16.79
CA LYS A 70 -2.96 -3.20 -17.01
C LYS A 70 -4.14 -3.67 -16.19
N THR A 71 -4.66 -4.82 -16.56
CA THR A 71 -5.61 -5.58 -15.74
C THR A 71 -4.83 -6.73 -15.14
N LYS A 72 -4.88 -6.86 -13.82
CA LYS A 72 -4.30 -8.00 -13.11
C LYS A 72 -5.37 -8.62 -12.23
N GLU A 73 -5.65 -9.90 -12.46
CA GLU A 73 -6.74 -10.63 -11.81
C GLU A 73 -8.06 -9.85 -11.98
N ALA A 74 -8.73 -9.51 -10.87
CA ALA A 74 -9.96 -8.72 -10.86
C ALA A 74 -9.73 -7.19 -10.92
N ARG A 75 -8.48 -6.73 -10.78
CA ARG A 75 -8.16 -5.30 -10.67
C ARG A 75 -7.86 -4.73 -12.04
N ARG A 76 -8.67 -3.75 -12.44
CA ARG A 76 -8.48 -2.95 -13.66
C ARG A 76 -7.73 -1.66 -13.31
N TRP A 77 -7.10 -1.04 -14.29
CA TRP A 77 -6.39 0.23 -14.15
C TRP A 77 -5.17 0.18 -13.22
N CYS A 78 -4.47 -0.94 -13.19
CA CYS A 78 -3.21 -1.08 -12.46
C CYS A 78 -2.08 -0.40 -13.24
N PHE A 79 -1.48 0.65 -12.68
CA PHE A 79 -0.33 1.29 -13.30
C PHE A 79 0.90 0.37 -13.17
N ALA A 80 1.31 -0.23 -14.28
CA ALA A 80 2.25 -1.35 -14.27
C ALA A 80 3.21 -1.32 -15.48
N ALA A 81 4.49 -1.57 -15.22
CA ALA A 81 5.54 -1.59 -16.21
C ALA A 81 6.27 -2.94 -16.19
N LEU A 82 6.59 -3.44 -17.37
CA LEU A 82 7.50 -4.55 -17.52
C LEU A 82 8.92 -4.07 -17.17
N THR A 83 9.58 -4.74 -16.25
CA THR A 83 10.90 -4.41 -15.75
C THR A 83 11.82 -5.60 -15.94
N LYS A 84 13.08 -5.35 -16.36
CA LYS A 84 14.10 -6.38 -16.40
C LYS A 84 14.97 -6.27 -15.15
N ASN A 85 14.94 -7.28 -14.28
CA ASN A 85 15.74 -7.32 -13.07
C ASN A 85 16.55 -8.61 -13.04
N LYS A 86 17.87 -8.53 -12.86
CA LYS A 86 18.77 -9.70 -12.73
C LYS A 86 18.55 -10.82 -13.78
N GLY A 87 18.18 -10.45 -15.01
CA GLY A 87 17.94 -11.40 -16.10
C GLY A 87 16.51 -11.93 -16.22
N THR A 88 15.64 -11.72 -15.23
CA THR A 88 14.20 -12.01 -15.31
C THR A 88 13.40 -10.77 -15.74
N VAL A 89 12.32 -11.01 -16.46
CA VAL A 89 11.37 -9.99 -16.90
C VAL A 89 10.14 -10.09 -16.02
N GLU A 90 9.89 -9.07 -15.21
CA GLU A 90 8.84 -9.07 -14.19
C GLU A 90 7.95 -7.83 -14.31
N TRP A 91 6.67 -7.99 -13.98
CA TRP A 91 5.75 -6.85 -13.88
C TRP A 91 5.95 -6.13 -12.55
N LYS A 92 6.40 -4.88 -12.59
CA LYS A 92 6.34 -3.96 -11.45
C LYS A 92 5.04 -3.17 -11.51
N GLU A 93 4.34 -3.12 -10.39
CA GLU A 93 3.06 -2.42 -10.27
C GLU A 93 3.16 -1.35 -9.19
N LEU A 94 2.40 -0.27 -9.38
CA LEU A 94 2.25 0.73 -8.35
C LEU A 94 1.47 0.15 -7.16
N PHE A 95 2.00 0.37 -5.97
CA PHE A 95 1.34 0.00 -4.73
C PHE A 95 0.07 0.82 -4.50
N GLN A 96 -1.05 0.14 -4.23
CA GLN A 96 -2.34 0.75 -3.91
C GLN A 96 -2.53 0.82 -2.40
N ALA A 97 -2.93 1.98 -1.89
CA ALA A 97 -3.19 2.17 -0.47
C ALA A 97 -4.34 1.29 0.03
N THR A 98 -5.37 1.12 -0.79
CA THR A 98 -6.53 0.28 -0.50
C THR A 98 -6.21 -1.21 -0.39
N SER A 99 -5.04 -1.66 -0.85
CA SER A 99 -4.63 -3.07 -0.72
C SER A 99 -4.29 -3.49 0.70
N VAL A 100 -3.99 -2.53 1.60
CA VAL A 100 -3.63 -2.82 2.98
C VAL A 100 -4.87 -2.87 3.87
N PRO A 101 -5.12 -3.99 4.58
CA PRO A 101 -6.22 -4.07 5.51
C PRO A 101 -5.97 -3.17 6.73
N ILE A 102 -7.04 -2.55 7.23
CA ILE A 102 -7.01 -1.81 8.50
C ILE A 102 -6.84 -2.81 9.64
N ARG A 103 -5.81 -2.63 10.46
CA ARG A 103 -5.55 -3.43 11.65
C ARG A 103 -5.96 -2.64 12.88
N ARG A 104 -7.10 -2.98 13.48
CA ARG A 104 -7.56 -2.35 14.72
C ARG A 104 -6.83 -2.95 15.92
N HIS A 105 -6.34 -2.09 16.81
CA HIS A 105 -5.77 -2.52 18.08
C HIS A 105 -6.89 -2.64 19.13
N LYS A 106 -6.97 -3.79 19.79
CA LYS A 106 -7.84 -3.96 20.97
C LYS A 106 -7.14 -3.33 22.17
N LYS A 107 -7.76 -2.38 22.87
CA LYS A 107 -7.18 -1.80 24.10
C LYS A 107 -7.05 -2.87 25.20
N ILE A 108 -6.14 -2.67 26.15
CA ILE A 108 -6.10 -3.45 27.39
C ILE A 108 -7.31 -3.02 28.24
N GLN A 109 -7.93 -3.94 28.97
CA GLN A 109 -9.00 -3.60 29.91
C GLN A 109 -8.40 -2.75 31.04
N ALA A 110 -9.06 -1.65 31.41
CA ALA A 110 -8.48 -0.67 32.33
C ALA A 110 -8.25 -1.26 33.72
N GLU A 111 -9.11 -2.20 34.12
CA GLU A 111 -9.09 -2.89 35.40
C GLU A 111 -8.08 -4.06 35.43
N ALA A 112 -7.51 -4.42 34.28
CA ALA A 112 -6.64 -5.59 34.17
C ALA A 112 -5.27 -5.33 34.82
N ASN A 113 -4.99 -6.04 35.90
CA ASN A 113 -3.70 -6.02 36.59
C ASN A 113 -2.84 -7.24 36.21
N PRO A 114 -1.65 -7.06 35.60
CA PRO A 114 -0.76 -8.17 35.24
C PRO A 114 -0.30 -9.05 36.41
N TYR A 115 -0.32 -8.53 37.64
CA TYR A 115 0.16 -9.25 38.83
C TYR A 115 -0.96 -9.96 39.60
N ASP A 116 -2.21 -9.77 39.17
CA ASP A 116 -3.36 -10.40 39.80
C ASP A 116 -3.73 -11.68 39.05
N LYS A 117 -3.87 -12.77 39.80
CA LYS A 117 -4.08 -14.12 39.26
C LYS A 117 -5.39 -14.21 38.47
N GLU A 118 -6.39 -13.42 38.83
CA GLU A 118 -7.68 -13.39 38.14
C GLU A 118 -7.56 -12.96 36.67
N TRP A 119 -6.52 -12.16 36.33
CA TRP A 119 -6.28 -11.64 34.99
C TRP A 119 -5.33 -12.48 34.14
N TYR A 120 -4.75 -13.56 34.68
CA TYR A 120 -3.77 -14.38 33.95
C TYR A 120 -4.35 -14.96 32.65
N ALA A 121 -5.56 -15.53 32.71
CA ALA A 121 -6.25 -16.07 31.54
C ALA A 121 -6.51 -14.99 30.47
N TYR A 122 -6.76 -13.75 30.87
CA TYR A 122 -6.94 -12.62 29.96
C TYR A 122 -5.65 -12.30 29.21
N PHE A 123 -4.52 -12.19 29.92
CA PHE A 123 -3.22 -11.89 29.32
C PHE A 123 -2.69 -13.04 28.45
N GLU A 124 -2.88 -14.29 28.87
CA GLU A 124 -2.55 -15.48 28.04
C GLU A 124 -3.32 -15.46 26.73
N LYS A 125 -4.65 -15.33 26.78
CA LYS A 125 -5.49 -15.24 25.57
C LYS A 125 -5.10 -14.06 24.69
N ARG A 126 -4.70 -12.93 25.29
CA ARG A 126 -4.24 -11.74 24.55
C ARG A 126 -2.89 -11.97 23.87
N ARG A 127 -1.97 -12.71 24.50
CA ARG A 127 -0.67 -13.13 23.97
C ARG A 127 -0.83 -14.11 22.81
N SER A 128 -1.68 -15.13 22.95
CA SER A 128 -2.00 -16.06 21.86
C SER A 128 -2.60 -15.36 20.64
N ASN A 129 -3.45 -14.35 20.86
CA ASN A 129 -4.08 -13.59 19.77
C ASN A 129 -3.19 -12.53 19.12
N ASN A 130 -2.08 -12.13 19.77
CA ASN A 130 -1.13 -11.16 19.22
C ASN A 130 0.32 -11.59 19.50
N PRO A 131 0.83 -12.66 18.86
CA PRO A 131 2.17 -13.18 19.11
C PRO A 131 3.26 -12.11 18.90
N SER A 132 3.10 -11.28 17.86
CA SER A 132 4.02 -10.20 17.48
C SER A 132 4.23 -9.10 18.53
N LEU A 133 3.44 -9.04 19.61
CA LEU A 133 3.57 -8.04 20.67
C LEU A 133 4.40 -8.54 21.87
N TYR A 134 4.78 -9.81 21.88
CA TYR A 134 5.49 -10.47 22.98
C TYR A 134 6.68 -11.30 22.48
N GLU A 135 7.16 -11.03 21.26
CA GLU A 135 8.34 -11.67 20.70
C GLU A 135 9.63 -11.18 21.37
N ASP A 136 9.65 -9.95 21.88
CA ASP A 136 10.79 -9.32 22.56
C ASP A 136 10.93 -9.72 24.05
N ASP A 137 9.92 -10.39 24.63
CA ASP A 137 9.91 -10.83 26.04
C ASP A 137 10.55 -12.23 26.23
N LYS A 138 11.04 -12.85 25.14
CA LYS A 138 11.80 -14.10 25.19
C LYS A 138 13.27 -13.80 25.44
N ILE A 139 13.60 -13.48 26.70
CA ILE A 139 14.96 -13.56 27.23
C ILE A 139 15.05 -14.84 28.06
#